data_AF-A0A8X7C1E3-F1
#
_entry.id   AF-A0A8X7C1E3-F1
#
_cell.length_a   1.000
_cell.length_b   1.000
_cell.length_c   1.000
_cell.angle_alpha   90.00
_cell.angle_beta   90.00
_cell.angle_gamma   90.00
#
_symmetry.space_group_name_H-M   'P 1'
#
loop_
_entity.id
_entity.type
_entity.pdbx_description
1 polymer ?
#
loop_
_entity_poly.entity_id
_entity_poly.type
_entity_poly.pdbx_seq_one_letter_code
_entity_poly.pdbx_strand_id
1 'polypeptide(L)'
;MAHGMHATHLKTFCVSIEASFYIILEIWSIDGLKRLYEQKLGEINEHTVGERKAKLQYLKNNLTSQQYIFYKQTAQSNGIVSASFQVSPITIIAKNMKPFTDSNYIKDCLIAADEEICPKKSDLFTQISLSRQTVERRKHFE
;
A
#
# COMPACT_ATOMS: atom_id res chain seq x y z
N MET A 1 17.53 66.14 18.96
CA MET A 1 16.42 65.16 18.86
C MET A 1 15.92 64.92 17.43
N ALA A 2 16.26 65.74 16.42
CA ALA A 2 15.74 65.59 15.05
C ALA A 2 16.39 64.47 14.18
N HIS A 3 17.61 64.01 14.50
CA HIS A 3 18.30 62.99 13.68
C HIS A 3 17.77 61.56 13.84
N GLY A 4 16.99 61.25 14.88
CA GLY A 4 16.42 59.91 15.08
C GLY A 4 15.15 59.63 14.28
N MET A 5 14.43 60.69 13.87
CA MET A 5 13.11 60.57 13.25
C MET A 5 13.18 60.22 11.75
N HIS A 6 14.24 60.66 11.05
CA HIS A 6 14.42 60.34 9.63
C HIS A 6 14.78 58.86 9.40
N ALA A 7 15.57 58.27 10.31
CA ALA A 7 15.96 56.86 10.24
C ALA A 7 14.81 55.89 10.55
N THR A 8 13.85 56.29 11.40
CA THR A 8 12.66 55.48 11.67
C THR A 8 11.68 55.53 10.51
N HIS A 9 11.47 56.69 9.87
CA HIS A 9 10.62 56.81 8.69
C HIS A 9 11.11 55.98 7.50
N LEU A 10 12.43 55.96 7.22
CA LEU A 10 13.00 55.12 6.16
C LEU A 10 12.86 53.61 6.45
N LYS A 11 13.02 53.18 7.70
CA LYS A 11 12.82 51.78 8.09
C LYS A 11 11.37 51.34 7.97
N THR A 12 10.43 52.17 8.42
CA THR A 12 8.99 51.91 8.27
C THR A 12 8.57 51.86 6.80
N PHE A 13 9.14 52.73 5.95
CA PHE A 13 8.89 52.72 4.50
C PHE A 13 9.40 51.44 3.83
N CYS A 14 10.59 50.96 4.22
CA CYS A 14 11.17 49.70 3.71
C CYS A 14 10.29 48.48 4.06
N VAL A 15 9.85 48.36 5.31
CA VAL A 15 8.97 47.26 5.77
C VAL A 15 7.60 47.32 5.09
N SER A 16 7.06 48.52 4.83
CA SER A 16 5.80 48.70 4.10
C SER A 16 5.90 48.25 2.64
N ILE A 17 7.04 48.46 1.99
CA ILE A 17 7.27 48.03 0.61
C ILE A 17 7.43 46.51 0.53
N GLU A 18 8.19 45.89 1.44
CA GLU A 18 8.32 44.43 1.51
C GLU A 18 6.98 43.75 1.79
N ALA A 19 6.18 44.29 2.71
CA ALA A 19 4.83 43.78 2.97
C ALA A 19 3.91 43.94 1.74
N SER A 20 4.00 45.06 1.03
CA SER A 20 3.22 45.28 -0.20
C SER A 20 3.62 44.30 -1.31
N PHE A 21 4.91 44.01 -1.47
CA PHE A 21 5.40 43.04 -2.44
C PHE A 21 4.91 41.62 -2.12
N TYR A 22 4.93 41.21 -0.84
CA TYR A 22 4.41 39.92 -0.41
C TYR A 22 2.92 39.77 -0.68
N ILE A 23 2.13 40.81 -0.37
CA ILE A 23 0.68 40.85 -0.65
C ILE A 23 0.40 40.75 -2.15
N ILE A 24 1.17 41.45 -3.00
CA ILE A 24 1.01 41.39 -4.46
C ILE A 24 1.32 39.99 -5.00
N LEU A 25 2.39 39.35 -4.50
CA LEU A 25 2.73 37.97 -4.88
C LEU A 25 1.65 36.97 -4.45
N GLU A 26 1.08 37.15 -3.25
CA GLU A 26 0.03 36.30 -2.73
C GLU A 26 -1.27 36.43 -3.53
N ILE A 27 -1.67 37.67 -3.87
CA ILE A 27 -2.81 37.95 -4.75
C ILE A 27 -2.59 37.32 -6.13
N TRP A 28 -1.40 37.47 -6.72
CA TRP A 28 -1.09 36.88 -8.03
C TRP A 28 -1.15 35.35 -8.01
N SER A 29 -0.69 34.73 -6.92
CA SER A 29 -0.78 33.29 -6.69
C SER A 29 -2.24 32.81 -6.59
N ILE A 30 -3.07 33.53 -5.82
CA ILE A 30 -4.50 33.24 -5.67
C ILE A 30 -5.23 33.36 -7.01
N ASP A 31 -4.98 34.42 -7.77
CA ASP A 31 -5.56 34.60 -9.10
C ASP A 31 -5.10 33.52 -10.08
N GLY A 32 -3.87 33.03 -9.94
CA GLY A 32 -3.37 31.88 -10.67
C GLY A 32 -4.18 30.61 -10.40
N LEU A 33 -4.43 30.31 -9.12
CA LEU A 33 -5.27 29.18 -8.72
C LEU A 33 -6.71 29.33 -9.21
N LYS A 34 -7.26 30.55 -9.14
CA LYS A 34 -8.60 30.85 -9.63
C LYS A 34 -8.73 30.60 -11.13
N ARG A 35 -7.77 31.08 -11.94
CA ARG A 35 -7.75 30.83 -13.39
C ARG A 35 -7.67 29.34 -13.73
N LEU A 36 -6.85 28.58 -13.01
CA LEU A 36 -6.76 27.12 -13.19
C LEU A 36 -8.09 26.43 -12.87
N TYR A 37 -8.76 26.86 -11.80
CA TYR A 37 -10.07 26.33 -11.44
C TYR A 37 -11.12 26.66 -12.50
N GLU A 38 -11.18 27.91 -12.97
CA GLU A 38 -12.11 28.36 -14.01
C GLU A 38 -11.89 27.65 -15.35
N GLN A 39 -10.62 27.48 -15.76
CA GLN A 39 -10.27 26.73 -16.97
C GLN A 39 -10.79 25.28 -16.87
N LYS A 40 -10.49 24.61 -15.76
CA LYS A 40 -10.89 23.21 -15.52
C LYS A 40 -12.41 23.07 -15.42
N LEU A 41 -13.09 24.07 -14.87
CA LEU A 41 -14.55 24.13 -14.84
C LEU A 41 -15.13 24.31 -16.25
N GLY A 42 -14.48 25.09 -17.11
CA GLY A 42 -14.81 25.23 -18.52
C GLY A 42 -14.73 23.89 -19.26
N GLU A 43 -13.61 23.17 -19.12
CA GLU A 43 -13.41 21.83 -19.68
C GLU A 43 -14.47 20.82 -19.20
N ILE A 44 -14.81 20.85 -17.89
CA ILE A 44 -15.86 20.00 -17.34
C ILE A 44 -17.23 20.37 -17.92
N ASN A 45 -17.49 21.67 -18.12
CA ASN A 45 -18.77 22.15 -18.61
C ASN A 45 -19.00 21.92 -20.10
N GLU A 46 -17.93 21.74 -20.88
CA GLU A 46 -17.97 21.32 -22.29
C GLU A 46 -18.66 19.96 -22.48
N HIS A 47 -18.51 19.07 -21.50
CA HIS A 47 -19.15 17.75 -21.53
C HIS A 47 -20.59 17.78 -21.01
N THR A 48 -21.47 16.98 -21.61
CA THR A 48 -22.83 16.76 -21.11
C THR A 48 -22.81 16.05 -19.74
N VAL A 49 -23.88 16.20 -18.97
CA VAL A 49 -24.03 15.51 -17.66
C VAL A 49 -23.88 13.99 -17.80
N GLY A 50 -24.36 13.41 -18.91
CA GLY A 50 -24.23 11.99 -19.22
C GLY A 50 -22.78 11.55 -19.42
N GLU A 51 -22.00 12.30 -20.21
CA GLU A 51 -20.59 12.03 -20.45
C GLU A 51 -19.74 12.14 -19.18
N ARG A 52 -20.02 13.15 -18.35
CA ARG A 52 -19.37 13.31 -17.03
C ARG A 52 -19.61 12.09 -16.15
N LYS A 53 -20.86 11.63 -16.07
CA LYS A 53 -21.23 10.45 -15.28
C LYS A 53 -20.55 9.17 -15.79
N ALA A 54 -20.51 8.99 -17.12
CA ALA A 54 -19.85 7.85 -17.75
C ALA A 54 -18.33 7.86 -17.48
N LYS A 55 -17.68 9.02 -17.63
CA LYS A 55 -16.25 9.16 -17.34
C LYS A 55 -15.92 8.90 -15.87
N LEU A 56 -16.75 9.41 -14.96
CA LEU A 56 -16.59 9.19 -13.52
C LEU A 56 -16.71 7.70 -13.19
N GLN A 57 -17.71 7.02 -13.75
CA GLN A 57 -17.89 5.58 -13.55
C GLN A 57 -16.69 4.78 -14.11
N TYR A 58 -16.20 5.13 -15.30
CA TYR A 58 -15.00 4.54 -15.89
C TYR A 58 -13.77 4.70 -14.98
N LEU A 59 -13.51 5.92 -14.49
CA LEU A 59 -12.40 6.20 -13.59
C LEU A 59 -12.54 5.45 -12.26
N LYS A 60 -13.74 5.39 -11.70
CA LYS A 60 -14.02 4.63 -10.47
C LYS A 60 -13.72 3.14 -10.66
N ASN A 61 -14.21 2.54 -11.75
CA ASN A 61 -13.97 1.13 -12.05
C ASN A 61 -12.48 0.82 -12.23
N ASN A 62 -11.76 1.70 -12.93
CA ASN A 62 -10.30 1.56 -13.10
C ASN A 62 -9.56 1.67 -11.78
N LEU A 63 -9.91 2.66 -10.95
CA LEU A 63 -9.31 2.84 -9.62
C LEU A 63 -9.53 1.60 -8.75
N THR A 64 -10.77 1.10 -8.67
CA THR A 64 -11.08 -0.12 -7.91
C THR A 64 -10.31 -1.32 -8.45
N SER A 65 -10.17 -1.45 -9.77
CA SER A 65 -9.40 -2.53 -10.39
C SER A 65 -7.91 -2.46 -10.03
N GLN A 66 -7.31 -1.26 -10.08
CA GLN A 66 -5.92 -1.04 -9.68
C GLN A 66 -5.70 -1.31 -8.20
N GLN A 67 -6.59 -0.80 -7.33
CA GLN A 67 -6.54 -1.06 -5.89
C GLN A 67 -6.64 -2.55 -5.56
N TYR A 68 -7.49 -3.28 -6.27
CA TYR A 68 -7.63 -4.72 -6.11
C TYR A 68 -6.33 -5.48 -6.42
N ILE A 69 -5.59 -5.06 -7.45
CA ILE A 69 -4.28 -5.65 -7.78
C ILE A 69 -3.31 -5.47 -6.61
N PHE A 70 -3.20 -4.26 -6.07
CA PHE A 70 -2.33 -4.00 -4.92
C PHE A 70 -2.77 -4.78 -3.69
N TYR A 71 -4.07 -4.75 -3.36
CA TYR A 71 -4.62 -5.51 -2.25
C TYR A 71 -4.28 -6.99 -2.35
N LYS A 72 -4.49 -7.60 -3.53
CA LYS A 72 -4.18 -9.01 -3.76
C LYS A 72 -2.70 -9.30 -3.57
N GLN A 73 -1.81 -8.46 -4.11
CA GLN A 73 -0.37 -8.64 -3.96
C GLN A 73 0.08 -8.50 -2.50
N THR A 74 -0.45 -7.51 -1.79
CA THR A 74 -0.16 -7.30 -0.36
C THR A 74 -0.67 -8.46 0.49
N ALA A 75 -1.90 -8.94 0.24
CA ALA A 75 -2.46 -10.08 0.94
C ALA A 75 -1.60 -11.35 0.74
N GLN A 76 -1.14 -11.60 -0.49
CA GLN A 76 -0.23 -12.70 -0.79
C GLN A 76 1.12 -12.55 -0.07
N SER A 77 1.72 -11.36 -0.12
CA SER A 77 2.99 -11.08 0.57
C SER A 77 2.88 -11.29 2.08
N ASN A 78 1.79 -10.82 2.69
CA ASN A 78 1.53 -11.01 4.11
C ASN A 78 1.35 -12.49 4.46
N GLY A 79 0.60 -13.24 3.65
CA GLY A 79 0.46 -14.69 3.80
C GLY A 79 1.80 -15.43 3.73
N ILE A 80 2.69 -15.04 2.80
CA ILE A 80 4.05 -15.62 2.69
C ILE A 80 4.89 -15.33 3.94
N VAL A 81 4.85 -14.10 4.45
CA VAL A 81 5.59 -13.72 5.67
C VAL A 81 5.03 -14.47 6.89
N SER A 82 3.70 -14.54 7.02
CA SER A 82 3.03 -15.29 8.10
C SER A 82 3.37 -16.77 8.05
N ALA A 83 3.28 -17.40 6.88
CA ALA A 83 3.66 -18.79 6.64
C ALA A 83 5.12 -19.06 7.06
N SER A 84 6.04 -18.15 6.69
CA SER A 84 7.45 -18.27 7.05
C SER A 84 7.66 -18.30 8.58
N PHE A 85 6.87 -17.53 9.32
CA PHE A 85 6.91 -17.53 10.79
C PHE A 85 6.30 -18.80 11.40
N GLN A 86 5.16 -19.27 10.86
CA GLN A 86 4.50 -20.50 11.34
C GLN A 86 5.33 -21.76 11.07
N VAL A 87 5.93 -21.86 9.87
CA VAL A 87 6.80 -22.99 9.47
C VAL A 87 8.17 -22.94 10.15
N SER A 88 8.54 -21.80 10.73
CA SER A 88 9.85 -21.66 11.36
C SER A 88 10.06 -22.76 12.42
N PRO A 89 11.25 -23.41 12.44
CA PRO A 89 11.49 -24.56 13.31
C PRO A 89 11.22 -24.26 14.78
N ILE A 90 11.50 -23.03 15.22
CA ILE A 90 11.28 -22.60 16.60
C ILE A 90 9.80 -22.66 16.98
N THR A 91 8.88 -22.23 16.11
CA THR A 91 7.43 -22.21 16.39
C THR A 91 6.85 -23.62 16.51
N ILE A 92 7.26 -24.54 15.65
CA ILE A 92 6.72 -25.91 15.65
C ILE A 92 7.40 -26.78 16.72
N ILE A 93 8.71 -26.61 16.95
CA ILE A 93 9.41 -27.29 18.06
C ILE A 93 8.81 -26.85 19.41
N ALA A 94 8.49 -25.56 19.59
CA ALA A 94 7.83 -25.08 20.80
C ALA A 94 6.44 -25.72 21.03
N LYS A 95 5.70 -26.03 19.95
CA LYS A 95 4.35 -26.62 20.04
C LYS A 95 4.38 -28.15 20.18
N ASN A 96 5.25 -28.83 19.43
CA ASN A 96 5.18 -30.28 19.22
C ASN A 96 6.48 -31.04 19.61
N MET A 97 7.59 -30.34 19.90
CA MET A 97 8.91 -30.90 20.23
C MET A 97 9.43 -31.98 19.27
N LYS A 98 8.99 -31.97 18.01
CA LYS A 98 9.44 -32.93 17.00
C LYS A 98 10.74 -32.45 16.33
N PRO A 99 11.73 -33.33 16.09
CA PRO A 99 12.93 -32.96 15.35
C PRO A 99 12.60 -32.70 13.86
N PHE A 100 13.42 -31.87 13.20
CA PHE A 100 13.25 -31.53 11.78
C PHE A 100 13.32 -32.74 10.83
N THR A 101 13.90 -33.85 11.29
CA THR A 101 14.01 -35.12 10.57
C THR A 101 12.73 -35.97 10.64
N ASP A 102 11.75 -35.57 11.46
CA ASP A 102 10.47 -36.28 11.55
C ASP A 102 9.63 -35.98 10.30
N SER A 103 9.15 -37.03 9.65
CA SER A 103 8.34 -36.90 8.45
C SER A 103 6.95 -36.28 8.72
N ASN A 104 6.44 -36.40 9.95
CA ASN A 104 5.24 -35.69 10.39
C ASN A 104 5.52 -34.21 10.64
N TYR A 105 6.74 -33.84 11.08
CA TYR A 105 7.12 -32.44 11.18
C TYR A 105 7.04 -31.75 9.80
N ILE A 106 7.54 -32.41 8.75
CA ILE A 106 7.46 -31.90 7.37
C ILE A 106 6.00 -31.74 6.94
N LYS A 107 5.13 -32.70 7.31
CA LYS A 107 3.69 -32.61 7.04
C LYS A 107 3.03 -31.43 7.74
N ASP A 108 3.32 -31.24 9.02
CA ASP A 108 2.78 -30.14 9.83
C ASP A 108 3.21 -28.78 9.23
N CYS A 109 4.46 -28.65 8.77
CA CYS A 109 4.94 -27.47 8.05
C CYS A 109 4.17 -27.20 6.74
N LEU A 110 3.93 -28.22 5.93
CA LEU A 110 3.21 -28.08 4.66
C LEU A 110 1.77 -27.60 4.88
N ILE A 111 1.10 -28.13 5.90
CA ILE A 111 -0.27 -27.73 6.25
C ILE A 111 -0.29 -26.29 6.75
N ALA A 112 0.60 -25.92 7.68
CA ALA A 112 0.69 -24.56 8.21
C ALA A 112 1.00 -23.52 7.12
N ALA A 113 1.84 -23.88 6.13
CA ALA A 113 2.10 -23.00 4.99
C ALA A 113 0.87 -22.84 4.07
N ASP A 114 0.14 -23.92 3.83
CA ASP A 114 -1.05 -23.90 2.97
C ASP A 114 -2.19 -23.09 3.60
N GLU A 115 -2.41 -23.20 4.92
CA GLU A 115 -3.42 -22.42 5.64
C GLU A 115 -3.23 -20.91 5.48
N GLU A 116 -1.97 -20.45 5.47
CA GLU A 116 -1.62 -19.02 5.35
C GLU A 116 -1.59 -18.52 3.89
N ILE A 117 -1.21 -19.37 2.93
CA ILE A 117 -0.99 -18.96 1.53
C ILE A 117 -2.16 -19.32 0.62
N CYS A 118 -2.75 -20.50 0.78
CA CYS A 118 -3.81 -21.01 -0.10
C CYS A 118 -4.77 -22.00 0.62
N PRO A 119 -5.63 -21.53 1.53
CA PRO A 119 -6.49 -22.40 2.33
C PRO A 119 -7.56 -23.17 1.53
N LYS A 120 -7.66 -22.96 0.21
CA LYS A 120 -8.65 -23.62 -0.66
C LYS A 120 -8.40 -25.12 -0.87
N LYS A 121 -7.19 -25.61 -0.58
CA LYS A 121 -6.76 -26.97 -0.89
C LYS A 121 -6.13 -27.70 0.29
N SER A 122 -6.34 -27.20 1.51
CA SER A 122 -5.75 -27.75 2.74
C SER A 122 -6.02 -29.23 2.92
N ASP A 123 -7.23 -29.69 2.59
CA ASP A 123 -7.61 -31.11 2.64
C ASP A 123 -6.67 -32.00 1.82
N LEU A 124 -6.19 -31.53 0.66
CA LEU A 124 -5.27 -32.31 -0.19
C LEU A 124 -3.90 -32.48 0.49
N PHE A 125 -3.43 -31.48 1.24
CA PHE A 125 -2.17 -31.57 1.99
C PHE A 125 -2.29 -32.55 3.16
N THR A 126 -3.46 -32.66 3.79
CA THR A 126 -3.69 -33.66 4.85
C THR A 126 -3.67 -35.10 4.32
N GLN A 127 -4.02 -35.33 3.05
CA GLN A 127 -4.03 -36.65 2.43
C GLN A 127 -2.63 -37.17 2.08
N ILE A 128 -1.61 -36.31 2.08
CA ILE A 128 -0.22 -36.73 1.83
C ILE A 128 0.25 -37.65 2.97
N SER A 129 0.54 -38.91 2.63
CA SER A 129 1.11 -39.88 3.58
C SER A 129 2.64 -39.77 3.59
N LEU A 130 3.18 -39.30 4.71
CA LEU A 130 4.62 -39.27 5.01
C LEU A 130 4.98 -40.28 6.12
N SER A 131 4.26 -41.39 6.24
CA SER A 131 4.64 -42.43 7.21
C SER A 131 6.02 -42.99 6.89
N ARG A 132 6.75 -43.48 7.92
CA ARG A 132 8.07 -44.12 7.75
C ARG A 132 8.05 -45.19 6.65
N GLN A 133 7.02 -46.04 6.63
CA GLN A 133 6.86 -47.09 5.62
C GLN A 133 6.64 -46.53 4.21
N THR A 134 5.91 -45.43 4.08
CA THR A 134 5.71 -44.76 2.78
C THR A 134 7.01 -44.14 2.27
N VAL A 135 7.78 -43.50 3.15
CA VAL A 135 9.06 -42.87 2.82
C VAL A 135 10.11 -43.92 2.43
N GLU A 136 10.29 -44.97 3.24
CA GLU A 136 11.27 -46.03 2.93
C GLU A 136 10.95 -46.76 1.63
N ARG A 137 9.68 -47.05 1.35
CA ARG A 137 9.29 -47.63 0.04
C ARG A 137 9.70 -46.75 -1.13
N ARG A 138 9.60 -45.42 -1.01
CA ARG A 138 9.92 -44.47 -2.09
C ARG A 138 11.42 -44.27 -2.29
N LYS A 139 12.23 -44.40 -1.23
CA LYS A 139 13.70 -44.39 -1.33
C LYS A 139 14.26 -45.53 -2.18
N HIS A 140 13.57 -46.66 -2.26
CA HIS A 140 14.01 -47.82 -3.06
C HIS A 140 13.72 -47.71 -4.56
N PHE A 141 13.10 -46.61 -5.01
CA PHE A 141 12.82 -46.35 -6.44
C PHE A 141 13.73 -45.29 -7.07
N GLU A 142 14.73 -44.79 -6.34
CA GLU A 142 15.86 -43.99 -6.86
C GLU A 142 17.11 -44.88 -7.02
#